data_AF-A0A7V7BC61-F1
#
_entry.id   AF-A0A7V7BC61-F1
#
_cell.length_a   1.000
_cell.length_b   1.000
_cell.length_c   1.000
_cell.angle_alpha   90.00
_cell.angle_beta   90.00
_cell.angle_gamma   90.00
#
_symmetry.space_group_name_H-M   'P 1'
#
loop_
_entity.id
_entity.type
_entity.pdbx_description
1 polymer ?
#
loop_
_entity_poly.entity_id
_entity_poly.type
_entity_poly.pdbx_seq_one_letter_code
_entity_poly.pdbx_strand_id
1 'polypeptide(L)'
;MIYTKSDLNEIRNHVVDGKITGYFKLANDIVFDDADFEEGGEFYNDGMGWIPIGHNNEIGHEYSGMLSDIHFDGNGHSIINLKIFGSEKRYYNSFIAAPENSTIINVNFINTYIDSYNGAGVVYAESFGNTVVENVVIDGATLINRGGAAKPSGIFVSYMKGSAENITIKNSTLTHIDPLTKEKGYGWSQAFFAGRMKDNCRVNNVIISNCSGEFYAYSSLLVNNVESDVEIRNVSITDSSITWTHYRYFNLLGNSYDDGNAGRENVLIDNIYANVKYNYDYNPANNVRKLIPSETGFKLSNALILIEQSVSKDIDTSINPENPDNLVNVFIIRKNQEGNEEEFEYKKACASNNIRI
;
A
#
# COMPACT_ATOMS: atom_id res chain seq x y z
N MET A 1 26.80 -5.82 11.00
CA MET A 1 25.85 -6.72 11.70
C MET A 1 25.06 -5.89 12.68
N ILE A 2 23.79 -6.20 12.87
CA ILE A 2 22.87 -5.47 13.75
C ILE A 2 22.34 -6.45 14.81
N TYR A 3 22.68 -6.22 16.07
CA TYR A 3 22.27 -7.07 17.19
C TYR A 3 21.21 -6.41 18.07
N THR A 4 21.17 -5.07 18.09
CA THR A 4 20.38 -4.27 19.01
C THR A 4 19.63 -3.14 18.30
N LYS A 5 18.68 -2.52 19.01
CA LYS A 5 17.96 -1.31 18.56
C LYS A 5 18.93 -0.17 18.23
N SER A 6 20.00 -0.04 19.02
CA SER A 6 21.04 0.98 18.81
C SER A 6 21.85 0.70 17.53
N ASP A 7 22.25 -0.55 17.27
CA ASP A 7 22.92 -0.90 16.00
C ASP A 7 22.04 -0.63 14.78
N LEU A 8 20.73 -0.89 14.90
CA LEU A 8 19.76 -0.59 13.85
C LEU A 8 19.67 0.92 13.61
N ASN A 9 19.68 1.71 14.68
CA ASN A 9 19.68 3.16 14.63
C ASN A 9 20.93 3.70 13.91
N GLU A 10 22.10 3.12 14.18
CA GLU A 10 23.39 3.57 13.65
C GLU A 10 23.54 3.45 12.13
N ILE A 11 22.68 2.70 11.43
CA ILE A 11 22.64 2.65 9.95
C ILE A 11 22.69 4.07 9.35
N ARG A 12 21.96 5.01 9.95
CA ARG A 12 21.85 6.40 9.47
C ARG A 12 23.18 7.17 9.43
N ASN A 13 24.19 6.69 10.14
CA ASN A 13 25.50 7.34 10.23
C ASN A 13 26.51 6.80 9.18
N HIS A 14 26.16 5.75 8.45
CA HIS A 14 26.99 5.19 7.39
C HIS A 14 26.87 6.01 6.10
N VAL A 15 27.47 7.19 6.10
CA VAL A 15 27.36 8.15 4.99
C VAL A 15 28.61 8.13 4.11
N VAL A 16 28.41 7.91 2.80
CA VAL A 16 29.44 8.03 1.76
C VAL A 16 28.86 8.86 0.62
N ASP A 17 29.62 9.86 0.15
CA ASP A 17 29.22 10.75 -0.95
C ASP A 17 27.82 11.38 -0.80
N GLY A 18 27.46 11.71 0.45
CA GLY A 18 26.18 12.35 0.77
C GLY A 18 24.97 11.43 0.71
N LYS A 19 25.17 10.10 0.75
CA LYS A 19 24.11 9.09 0.84
C LYS A 19 24.38 8.13 1.98
N ILE A 20 23.32 7.59 2.58
CA ILE A 20 23.44 6.47 3.51
C ILE A 20 23.70 5.21 2.68
N THR A 21 24.79 4.51 2.92
CA THR A 21 25.15 3.31 2.15
C THR A 21 25.80 2.24 3.02
N GLY A 22 25.69 0.99 2.58
CA GLY A 22 26.34 -0.14 3.24
C GLY A 22 25.55 -1.43 3.13
N TYR A 23 26.18 -2.51 3.61
CA TYR A 23 25.54 -3.81 3.78
C TYR A 23 25.23 -4.03 5.26
N PHE A 24 23.94 -4.15 5.56
CA PHE A 24 23.41 -4.29 6.90
C PHE A 24 22.66 -5.61 7.00
N LYS A 25 22.93 -6.35 8.07
CA LYS A 25 22.34 -7.66 8.29
C LYS A 25 21.94 -7.82 9.74
N LEU A 26 20.67 -8.18 9.97
CA LEU A 26 20.18 -8.51 11.31
C LEU A 26 20.82 -9.82 11.79
N ALA A 27 21.26 -9.82 13.05
CA ALA A 27 21.77 -10.99 13.74
C ALA A 27 20.77 -11.55 14.75
N ASN A 28 19.76 -10.76 15.14
CA ASN A 28 18.70 -11.08 16.08
C ASN A 28 17.42 -10.34 15.67
N ASP A 29 16.29 -10.74 16.26
CA ASP A 29 15.10 -9.91 16.26
C ASP A 29 15.36 -8.61 17.04
N ILE A 30 14.84 -7.50 16.53
CA ILE A 30 14.93 -6.18 17.15
C ILE A 30 13.58 -5.85 17.76
N VAL A 31 13.49 -5.92 19.09
CA VAL A 31 12.25 -5.70 19.84
C VAL A 31 12.27 -4.33 20.47
N PHE A 32 11.30 -3.48 20.12
CA PHE A 32 11.05 -2.24 20.82
C PHE A 32 10.04 -2.44 21.96
N ASP A 33 10.27 -1.71 23.04
CA ASP A 33 9.40 -1.64 24.22
C ASP A 33 8.70 -0.28 24.23
N ASP A 34 7.55 -0.17 24.89
CA ASP A 34 6.82 1.10 24.95
C ASP A 34 7.66 2.23 25.54
N ALA A 35 8.49 1.92 26.54
CA ALA A 35 9.40 2.86 27.19
C ALA A 35 10.47 3.45 26.23
N ASP A 36 10.78 2.79 25.11
CA ASP A 36 11.68 3.35 24.10
C ASP A 36 11.10 4.62 23.47
N PHE A 37 9.76 4.74 23.44
CA PHE A 37 9.01 5.81 22.78
C PHE A 37 8.26 6.71 23.77
N GLU A 38 8.57 6.64 25.07
CA GLU A 38 8.06 7.54 26.12
C GLU A 38 9.08 8.63 26.46
N GLU A 39 8.68 9.69 27.16
CA GLU A 39 9.59 10.78 27.56
C GLU A 39 10.81 10.23 28.33
N GLY A 40 12.02 10.47 27.81
CA GLY A 40 13.28 9.92 28.33
C GLY A 40 13.75 8.63 27.66
N GLY A 41 12.92 8.01 26.81
CA GLY A 41 13.29 6.87 25.96
C GLY A 41 14.21 7.25 24.81
N GLU A 42 15.09 6.32 24.40
CA GLU A 42 16.11 6.54 23.35
C GLU A 42 15.48 6.89 21.99
N PHE A 43 14.28 6.37 21.71
CA PHE A 43 13.58 6.55 20.45
C PHE A 43 12.36 7.47 20.58
N TYR A 44 12.23 8.21 21.68
CA TYR A 44 11.14 9.17 21.87
C TYR A 44 11.13 10.25 20.79
N ASN A 45 12.31 10.83 20.52
CA ASN A 45 12.53 11.87 19.52
C ASN A 45 11.47 12.98 19.58
N ASP A 46 11.29 13.58 20.76
CA ASP A 46 10.28 14.61 21.02
C ASP A 46 8.84 14.17 20.68
N GLY A 47 8.53 12.89 20.93
CA GLY A 47 7.24 12.26 20.66
C GLY A 47 7.06 11.78 19.23
N MET A 48 8.09 11.85 18.39
CA MET A 48 8.05 11.40 16.99
C MET A 48 8.29 9.90 16.82
N GLY A 49 8.73 9.21 17.87
CA GLY A 49 9.08 7.81 17.81
C GLY A 49 10.32 7.58 16.93
N TRP A 50 10.37 6.44 16.24
CA TRP A 50 11.44 6.15 15.29
C TRP A 50 11.57 7.25 14.22
N ILE A 51 12.82 7.66 13.97
CA ILE A 51 13.15 8.52 12.84
C ILE A 51 13.50 7.62 11.66
N PRO A 52 12.73 7.67 10.56
CA PRO A 52 13.00 6.87 9.37
C PRO A 52 14.43 7.04 8.87
N ILE A 53 15.04 5.98 8.37
CA ILE A 53 16.40 6.05 7.81
C ILE A 53 16.39 7.00 6.62
N GLY A 54 17.30 7.98 6.61
CA GLY A 54 17.34 9.05 5.63
C GLY A 54 16.49 10.28 5.98
N HIS A 55 15.67 10.26 7.03
CA HIS A 55 14.92 11.44 7.45
C HIS A 55 15.78 12.35 8.34
N ASN A 56 15.81 13.66 8.05
CA ASN A 56 16.56 14.66 8.82
C ASN A 56 15.72 15.39 9.89
N ASN A 57 14.47 14.98 10.07
CA ASN A 57 13.46 15.61 10.95
C ASN A 57 13.08 17.04 10.57
N GLU A 58 13.41 17.48 9.36
CA GLU A 58 12.94 18.76 8.87
C GLU A 58 11.45 18.73 8.52
N ILE A 59 10.87 19.93 8.50
CA ILE A 59 9.46 20.20 8.29
C ILE A 59 9.32 20.78 6.88
N GLY A 60 8.61 20.08 5.99
CA GLY A 60 8.45 20.51 4.60
C GLY A 60 7.81 19.46 3.70
N HIS A 61 7.19 19.90 2.61
CA HIS A 61 6.55 19.04 1.62
C HIS A 61 7.55 18.35 0.68
N GLU A 62 8.69 19.00 0.45
CA GLU A 62 9.80 18.46 -0.33
C GLU A 62 10.70 17.62 0.56
N TYR A 63 11.22 16.53 0.00
CA TYR A 63 12.20 15.73 0.73
C TYR A 63 13.53 16.48 0.81
N SER A 64 13.98 16.80 2.02
CA SER A 64 15.29 17.41 2.28
C SER A 64 16.26 16.48 3.02
N GLY A 65 15.83 15.24 3.27
CA GLY A 65 16.66 14.22 3.94
C GLY A 65 17.74 13.64 3.02
N MET A 66 18.39 12.57 3.52
CA MET A 66 19.45 11.87 2.81
C MET A 66 18.96 10.57 2.16
N LEU A 67 19.19 10.43 0.86
CA LEU A 67 18.89 9.20 0.13
C LEU A 67 19.66 8.00 0.71
N SER A 68 19.01 6.85 0.72
CA SER A 68 19.58 5.58 1.20
C SER A 68 19.83 4.62 0.04
N ASP A 69 21.08 4.25 -0.19
CA ASP A 69 21.51 3.21 -1.13
C ASP A 69 22.12 2.06 -0.32
N ILE A 70 21.24 1.33 0.37
CA ILE A 70 21.62 0.29 1.33
C ILE A 70 21.22 -1.10 0.84
N HIS A 71 21.97 -2.10 1.26
CA HIS A 71 21.54 -3.49 1.24
C HIS A 71 21.17 -3.90 2.67
N PHE A 72 19.89 -4.05 2.94
CA PHE A 72 19.35 -4.47 4.24
C PHE A 72 18.83 -5.91 4.17
N ASP A 73 19.54 -6.84 4.79
CA ASP A 73 19.15 -8.25 4.92
C ASP A 73 18.64 -8.53 6.34
N GLY A 74 17.35 -8.76 6.48
CA GLY A 74 16.74 -9.17 7.74
C GLY A 74 17.15 -10.56 8.18
N ASN A 75 17.73 -11.39 7.31
CA ASN A 75 18.18 -12.75 7.63
C ASN A 75 17.07 -13.65 8.25
N GLY A 76 15.81 -13.37 7.94
CA GLY A 76 14.64 -14.02 8.55
C GLY A 76 14.24 -13.50 9.92
N HIS A 77 14.95 -12.50 10.46
CA HIS A 77 14.63 -11.83 11.73
C HIS A 77 13.57 -10.75 11.57
N SER A 78 13.04 -10.34 12.72
CA SER A 78 11.92 -9.42 12.82
C SER A 78 12.31 -8.10 13.46
N ILE A 79 11.70 -7.01 12.99
CA ILE A 79 11.62 -5.73 13.69
C ILE A 79 10.23 -5.67 14.33
N ILE A 80 10.18 -5.59 15.66
CA ILE A 80 8.96 -5.81 16.45
C ILE A 80 8.61 -4.54 17.23
N ASN A 81 7.34 -4.13 17.20
CA ASN A 81 6.76 -2.99 17.90
C ASN A 81 7.34 -1.62 17.50
N LEU A 82 7.81 -1.47 16.26
CA LEU A 82 8.30 -0.18 15.76
C LEU A 82 7.16 0.86 15.79
N LYS A 83 7.39 2.03 16.42
CA LYS A 83 6.42 3.13 16.44
C LYS A 83 6.95 4.36 15.74
N ILE A 84 6.15 4.93 14.84
CA ILE A 84 6.46 6.17 14.13
C ILE A 84 5.27 7.11 14.28
N PHE A 85 5.53 8.31 14.80
CA PHE A 85 4.52 9.35 14.97
C PHE A 85 4.90 10.55 14.10
N GLY A 86 4.07 10.83 13.10
CA GLY A 86 4.16 11.98 12.22
C GLY A 86 3.56 13.24 12.85
N SER A 87 3.86 14.37 12.23
CA SER A 87 3.22 15.66 12.48
C SER A 87 2.84 16.29 11.14
N GLU A 88 2.00 17.32 11.14
CA GLU A 88 1.41 17.94 9.91
C GLU A 88 2.43 18.23 8.80
N LYS A 89 3.69 18.47 9.16
CA LYS A 89 4.75 18.83 8.21
C LYS A 89 5.94 17.87 8.19
N ARG A 90 5.84 16.73 8.86
CA ARG A 90 6.84 15.66 8.81
C ARG A 90 6.37 14.60 7.83
N TYR A 91 7.03 14.57 6.67
CA TYR A 91 6.71 13.66 5.57
C TYR A 91 7.57 12.39 5.68
N TYR A 92 7.32 11.41 4.82
CA TYR A 92 8.16 10.21 4.68
C TYR A 92 8.26 9.32 5.94
N ASN A 93 7.15 9.20 6.69
CA ASN A 93 7.07 8.36 7.89
C ASN A 93 6.98 6.86 7.52
N SER A 94 8.08 6.13 7.64
CA SER A 94 8.22 4.69 7.35
C SER A 94 9.48 4.13 8.01
N PHE A 95 9.80 2.84 7.86
CA PHE A 95 11.10 2.34 8.33
C PHE A 95 12.27 3.07 7.64
N ILE A 96 12.20 3.22 6.31
CA ILE A 96 13.14 4.04 5.49
C ILE A 96 12.36 5.17 4.81
N ALA A 97 12.85 6.41 4.90
CA ALA A 97 12.19 7.55 4.27
C ALA A 97 12.34 7.53 2.74
N ALA A 98 13.58 7.41 2.25
CA ALA A 98 13.89 7.64 0.85
C ALA A 98 14.97 6.68 0.31
N PRO A 99 14.63 5.41 0.05
CA PRO A 99 15.55 4.51 -0.60
C PRO A 99 15.78 4.92 -2.07
N GLU A 100 17.01 4.78 -2.52
CA GLU A 100 17.46 4.95 -3.89
C GLU A 100 18.32 3.75 -4.25
N ASN A 101 17.82 2.89 -5.14
CA ASN A 101 18.50 1.65 -5.56
C ASN A 101 18.83 0.68 -4.42
N SER A 102 18.12 0.81 -3.28
CA SER A 102 18.31 -0.07 -2.13
C SER A 102 17.81 -1.49 -2.40
N THR A 103 18.32 -2.44 -1.62
CA THR A 103 17.83 -3.82 -1.54
C THR A 103 17.36 -4.07 -0.11
N ILE A 104 16.11 -4.51 0.08
CA ILE A 104 15.51 -4.79 1.40
C ILE A 104 14.94 -6.20 1.36
N ILE A 105 15.58 -7.14 2.04
CA ILE A 105 15.24 -8.57 1.89
C ILE A 105 15.14 -9.31 3.22
N ASN A 106 14.33 -10.37 3.24
CA ASN A 106 14.25 -11.36 4.32
C ASN A 106 13.97 -10.75 5.71
N VAL A 107 13.13 -9.73 5.80
CA VAL A 107 12.81 -9.04 7.05
C VAL A 107 11.31 -9.13 7.35
N ASN A 108 10.97 -9.36 8.61
CA ASN A 108 9.60 -9.27 9.09
C ASN A 108 9.39 -7.98 9.89
N PHE A 109 8.24 -7.34 9.70
CA PHE A 109 7.77 -6.23 10.52
C PHE A 109 6.56 -6.69 11.32
N ILE A 110 6.67 -6.74 12.64
CA ILE A 110 5.63 -7.25 13.52
C ILE A 110 5.13 -6.12 14.42
N ASN A 111 3.81 -5.92 14.45
CA ASN A 111 3.15 -4.91 15.28
C ASN A 111 3.68 -3.47 15.07
N THR A 112 4.06 -3.14 13.83
CA THR A 112 4.46 -1.76 13.50
C THR A 112 3.27 -0.82 13.61
N TYR A 113 3.43 0.28 14.35
CA TYR A 113 2.44 1.34 14.48
C TYR A 113 2.94 2.61 13.80
N ILE A 114 2.17 3.14 12.85
CA ILE A 114 2.48 4.41 12.18
C ILE A 114 1.26 5.30 12.25
N ASP A 115 1.39 6.44 12.91
CA ASP A 115 0.41 7.53 12.83
C ASP A 115 1.01 8.64 11.98
N SER A 116 0.51 8.83 10.77
CA SER A 116 1.12 9.75 9.81
C SER A 116 0.14 10.81 9.31
N TYR A 117 0.57 12.06 9.32
CA TYR A 117 -0.15 13.18 8.71
C TYR A 117 0.04 13.27 7.20
N ASN A 118 0.83 12.36 6.63
CA ASN A 118 1.18 12.30 5.21
C ASN A 118 1.26 10.83 4.77
N GLY A 119 1.17 10.56 3.46
CA GLY A 119 1.30 9.21 2.91
C GLY A 119 2.48 8.42 3.49
N ALA A 120 2.21 7.20 3.96
CA ALA A 120 3.18 6.35 4.65
C ALA A 120 3.05 4.88 4.23
N GLY A 121 4.08 4.09 4.57
CA GLY A 121 4.07 2.64 4.53
C GLY A 121 5.02 2.05 5.57
N VAL A 122 4.93 0.75 5.82
CA VAL A 122 5.78 0.11 6.83
C VAL A 122 7.24 0.06 6.37
N VAL A 123 7.50 -0.35 5.13
CA VAL A 123 8.87 -0.64 4.66
C VAL A 123 9.59 0.65 4.26
N TYR A 124 9.00 1.43 3.36
CA TYR A 124 9.53 2.74 3.02
C TYR A 124 8.45 3.72 2.57
N ALA A 125 8.79 5.01 2.62
CA ALA A 125 7.89 6.06 2.19
C ALA A 125 7.96 6.27 0.68
N GLU A 126 9.03 6.88 0.14
CA GLU A 126 9.15 7.13 -1.30
C GLU A 126 10.47 6.63 -1.85
N SER A 127 10.41 5.76 -2.86
CA SER A 127 11.61 5.34 -3.58
C SER A 127 12.01 6.37 -4.64
N PHE A 128 13.24 6.85 -4.59
CA PHE A 128 13.81 7.81 -5.54
C PHE A 128 14.53 7.12 -6.71
N GLY A 129 14.97 5.87 -6.50
CA GLY A 129 15.56 4.97 -7.52
C GLY A 129 14.83 3.62 -7.59
N ASN A 130 15.42 2.65 -8.27
CA ASN A 130 14.83 1.31 -8.41
C ASN A 130 15.16 0.45 -7.19
N THR A 131 14.30 0.48 -6.18
CA THR A 131 14.46 -0.29 -4.94
C THR A 131 13.91 -1.71 -5.13
N VAL A 132 14.66 -2.71 -4.64
CA VAL A 132 14.27 -4.13 -4.65
C VAL A 132 13.82 -4.52 -3.24
N VAL A 133 12.63 -5.11 -3.13
CA VAL A 133 12.12 -5.65 -1.87
C VAL A 133 11.70 -7.10 -2.02
N GLU A 134 12.27 -8.01 -1.24
CA GLU A 134 11.96 -9.45 -1.39
C GLU A 134 11.78 -10.15 -0.04
N ASN A 135 10.86 -11.11 0.02
CA ASN A 135 10.66 -11.97 1.19
C ASN A 135 10.39 -11.14 2.47
N VAL A 136 9.40 -10.26 2.40
CA VAL A 136 9.00 -9.40 3.52
C VAL A 136 7.64 -9.81 4.05
N VAL A 137 7.54 -9.95 5.38
CA VAL A 137 6.27 -10.19 6.08
C VAL A 137 5.93 -8.96 6.92
N ILE A 138 4.71 -8.46 6.78
CA ILE A 138 4.12 -7.46 7.67
C ILE A 138 2.98 -8.17 8.42
N ASP A 139 3.07 -8.23 9.75
CA ASP A 139 2.10 -8.90 10.61
C ASP A 139 1.66 -7.97 11.73
N GLY A 140 0.35 -7.73 11.86
CA GLY A 140 -0.18 -6.91 12.96
C GLY A 140 0.09 -5.41 12.83
N ALA A 141 0.43 -4.90 11.64
CA ALA A 141 0.69 -3.47 11.49
C ALA A 141 -0.58 -2.63 11.61
N THR A 142 -0.46 -1.45 12.22
CA THR A 142 -1.52 -0.44 12.27
C THR A 142 -1.00 0.86 11.65
N LEU A 143 -1.65 1.29 10.57
CA LEU A 143 -1.34 2.54 9.87
C LEU A 143 -2.55 3.48 9.97
N ILE A 144 -2.33 4.66 10.56
CA ILE A 144 -3.31 5.75 10.62
C ILE A 144 -2.89 6.82 9.64
N ASN A 145 -3.72 7.05 8.62
CA ASN A 145 -3.53 8.12 7.66
C ASN A 145 -4.36 9.35 8.06
N ARG A 146 -3.70 10.45 8.41
CA ARG A 146 -4.31 11.77 8.66
C ARG A 146 -4.09 12.76 7.52
N GLY A 147 -3.51 12.31 6.41
CA GLY A 147 -3.05 13.13 5.30
C GLY A 147 -4.02 13.26 4.13
N GLY A 148 -3.96 14.42 3.47
CA GLY A 148 -4.77 14.74 2.30
C GLY A 148 -4.32 14.05 1.00
N ALA A 149 -4.97 14.43 -0.11
CA ALA A 149 -4.89 13.80 -1.42
C ALA A 149 -3.47 13.54 -1.97
N ALA A 150 -2.54 14.43 -1.64
CA ALA A 150 -1.25 14.58 -2.30
C ALA A 150 -0.23 13.47 -1.97
N LYS A 151 -0.44 12.70 -0.90
CA LYS A 151 0.51 11.66 -0.49
C LYS A 151 -0.26 10.39 -0.10
N PRO A 152 -0.37 9.41 -1.01
CA PRO A 152 -1.13 8.19 -0.77
C PRO A 152 -0.44 7.27 0.24
N SER A 153 -1.22 6.40 0.88
CA SER A 153 -0.70 5.41 1.84
C SER A 153 -0.95 4.00 1.36
N GLY A 154 0.03 3.13 1.60
CA GLY A 154 -0.08 1.67 1.46
C GLY A 154 0.47 1.01 2.72
N ILE A 155 -0.11 -0.10 3.22
CA ILE A 155 0.46 -0.76 4.40
C ILE A 155 1.91 -1.17 4.11
N PHE A 156 2.21 -1.67 2.92
CA PHE A 156 3.57 -2.02 2.54
C PHE A 156 4.44 -0.79 2.27
N VAL A 157 4.08 0.05 1.31
CA VAL A 157 4.85 1.24 0.89
C VAL A 157 3.95 2.39 0.48
N SER A 158 4.43 3.63 0.63
CA SER A 158 3.69 4.80 0.14
C SER A 158 3.88 5.01 -1.36
N TYR A 159 5.13 5.09 -1.85
CA TYR A 159 5.44 5.38 -3.25
C TYR A 159 6.57 4.50 -3.76
N MET A 160 6.19 3.50 -4.57
CA MET A 160 7.06 2.47 -5.10
C MET A 160 7.70 2.84 -6.45
N LYS A 161 8.99 2.51 -6.56
CA LYS A 161 9.77 2.31 -7.79
C LYS A 161 10.54 1.00 -7.64
N GLY A 162 10.88 0.34 -8.75
CA GLY A 162 11.67 -0.90 -8.74
C GLY A 162 10.80 -2.15 -8.63
N SER A 163 11.11 -3.05 -7.70
CA SER A 163 10.43 -4.35 -7.64
C SER A 163 10.09 -4.82 -6.23
N ALA A 164 9.01 -5.59 -6.13
CA ALA A 164 8.61 -6.27 -4.90
C ALA A 164 8.19 -7.71 -5.20
N GLU A 165 8.80 -8.67 -4.52
CA GLU A 165 8.52 -10.09 -4.68
C GLU A 165 8.36 -10.82 -3.34
N ASN A 166 7.42 -11.76 -3.27
CA ASN A 166 7.16 -12.57 -2.06
C ASN A 166 6.83 -11.69 -0.85
N ILE A 167 5.80 -10.86 -0.97
CA ILE A 167 5.35 -9.97 0.08
C ILE A 167 4.11 -10.54 0.76
N THR A 168 4.13 -10.63 2.09
CA THR A 168 2.95 -11.03 2.88
C THR A 168 2.54 -9.90 3.80
N ILE A 169 1.27 -9.48 3.74
CA ILE A 169 0.67 -8.53 4.69
C ILE A 169 -0.49 -9.25 5.37
N LYS A 170 -0.46 -9.36 6.70
CA LYS A 170 -1.52 -10.04 7.43
C LYS A 170 -1.86 -9.39 8.75
N ASN A 171 -3.08 -9.63 9.23
CA ASN A 171 -3.57 -9.13 10.53
C ASN A 171 -3.42 -7.61 10.68
N SER A 172 -3.40 -6.87 9.58
CA SER A 172 -2.98 -5.47 9.56
C SER A 172 -4.15 -4.55 9.28
N THR A 173 -4.09 -3.34 9.84
CA THR A 173 -5.15 -2.35 9.78
C THR A 173 -4.67 -1.05 9.16
N LEU A 174 -5.44 -0.49 8.23
CA LEU A 174 -5.24 0.85 7.70
C LEU A 174 -6.52 1.66 7.93
N THR A 175 -6.44 2.68 8.78
CA THR A 175 -7.56 3.58 9.11
C THR A 175 -7.17 5.04 8.88
N HIS A 176 -8.10 5.96 9.10
CA HIS A 176 -7.89 7.39 8.97
C HIS A 176 -8.52 8.17 10.12
N ILE A 177 -7.85 9.25 10.51
CA ILE A 177 -8.34 10.18 11.53
C ILE A 177 -8.09 11.59 11.04
N ASP A 178 -9.09 12.44 11.18
CA ASP A 178 -9.00 13.86 10.85
C ASP A 178 -8.04 14.55 11.82
N PRO A 179 -7.00 15.22 11.32
CA PRO A 179 -6.01 15.87 12.17
C PRO A 179 -6.61 17.00 13.03
N LEU A 180 -7.67 17.66 12.58
CA LEU A 180 -8.33 18.78 13.25
C LEU A 180 -9.37 18.32 14.27
N THR A 181 -10.27 17.41 13.89
CA THR A 181 -11.37 16.99 14.77
C THR A 181 -10.99 15.83 15.69
N LYS A 182 -9.92 15.10 15.36
CA LYS A 182 -9.54 13.82 15.98
C LYS A 182 -10.61 12.72 15.85
N GLU A 183 -11.62 12.94 15.02
CA GLU A 183 -12.63 11.96 14.63
C GLU A 183 -12.28 11.34 13.26
N LYS A 184 -13.07 10.40 12.76
CA LYS A 184 -12.84 9.82 11.42
C LYS A 184 -13.05 10.88 10.34
N GLY A 185 -12.00 11.17 9.56
CA GLY A 185 -12.04 12.02 8.38
C GLY A 185 -10.64 12.19 7.78
N TYR A 186 -10.53 12.81 6.60
CA TYR A 186 -9.27 13.33 6.05
C TYR A 186 -8.09 12.38 5.70
N GLY A 187 -8.29 11.08 5.47
CA GLY A 187 -7.20 10.18 5.00
C GLY A 187 -7.31 9.77 3.54
N TRP A 188 -6.79 10.56 2.59
CA TRP A 188 -7.02 10.30 1.17
C TRP A 188 -6.08 9.23 0.62
N SER A 189 -6.53 8.53 -0.42
CA SER A 189 -5.72 7.61 -1.23
C SER A 189 -5.04 6.51 -0.39
N GLN A 190 -5.84 5.64 0.22
CA GLN A 190 -5.41 4.49 1.03
C GLN A 190 -5.54 3.17 0.27
N ALA A 191 -4.55 2.28 0.40
CA ALA A 191 -4.63 0.92 -0.12
C ALA A 191 -3.90 -0.09 0.78
N PHE A 192 -4.18 -1.39 0.64
CA PHE A 192 -3.46 -2.39 1.42
C PHE A 192 -2.01 -2.55 0.99
N PHE A 193 -1.69 -2.51 -0.30
CA PHE A 193 -0.34 -2.75 -0.76
C PHE A 193 0.46 -1.44 -0.90
N ALA A 194 0.21 -0.66 -1.95
CA ALA A 194 1.00 0.53 -2.24
C ALA A 194 0.13 1.78 -2.40
N GLY A 195 0.63 2.92 -1.93
CA GLY A 195 -0.01 4.20 -2.21
C GLY A 195 0.07 4.55 -3.71
N ARG A 196 1.26 4.45 -4.31
CA ARG A 196 1.52 4.72 -5.73
C ARG A 196 2.64 3.85 -6.29
N MET A 197 2.60 3.58 -7.59
CA MET A 197 3.63 2.85 -8.35
C MET A 197 4.00 3.59 -9.64
N LYS A 198 5.31 3.80 -9.88
CA LYS A 198 5.86 4.51 -11.06
C LYS A 198 7.09 3.81 -11.66
N ASP A 199 7.57 4.31 -12.80
CA ASP A 199 8.89 3.98 -13.36
C ASP A 199 9.18 2.47 -13.52
N ASN A 200 8.36 1.77 -14.30
CA ASN A 200 8.55 0.34 -14.60
C ASN A 200 8.48 -0.59 -13.37
N CYS A 201 7.61 -0.31 -12.41
CA CYS A 201 7.45 -1.19 -11.25
C CYS A 201 7.10 -2.64 -11.64
N ARG A 202 7.68 -3.62 -10.95
CA ARG A 202 7.37 -5.05 -11.07
C ARG A 202 6.97 -5.62 -9.71
N VAL A 203 5.76 -6.15 -9.62
CA VAL A 203 5.24 -6.79 -8.40
C VAL A 203 4.86 -8.21 -8.70
N ASN A 204 5.35 -9.14 -7.90
CA ASN A 204 5.05 -10.56 -8.03
C ASN A 204 4.81 -11.22 -6.68
N ASN A 205 3.86 -12.15 -6.61
CA ASN A 205 3.61 -13.00 -5.44
C ASN A 205 3.35 -12.19 -4.16
N VAL A 206 2.16 -11.59 -4.09
CA VAL A 206 1.69 -10.81 -2.93
C VAL A 206 0.53 -11.52 -2.26
N ILE A 207 0.62 -11.72 -0.94
CA ILE A 207 -0.44 -12.31 -0.11
C ILE A 207 -0.90 -11.26 0.89
N ILE A 208 -2.19 -10.93 0.88
CA ILE A 208 -2.84 -10.04 1.84
C ILE A 208 -3.94 -10.84 2.53
N SER A 209 -3.89 -11.01 3.84
CA SER A 209 -4.88 -11.86 4.54
C SER A 209 -5.28 -11.33 5.90
N ASN A 210 -6.56 -11.42 6.26
CA ASN A 210 -7.06 -10.94 7.55
C ASN A 210 -6.71 -9.47 7.82
N CYS A 211 -6.80 -8.62 6.80
CA CYS A 211 -6.55 -7.19 6.92
C CYS A 211 -7.87 -6.42 7.02
N SER A 212 -7.86 -5.28 7.71
CA SER A 212 -9.01 -4.38 7.78
C SER A 212 -8.65 -2.97 7.31
N GLY A 213 -9.52 -2.39 6.51
CA GLY A 213 -9.37 -1.05 5.97
C GLY A 213 -10.56 -0.19 6.35
N GLU A 214 -10.32 0.99 6.91
CA GLU A 214 -11.32 2.06 6.93
C GLU A 214 -10.84 3.13 5.96
N PHE A 215 -11.45 3.15 4.78
CA PHE A 215 -10.93 3.86 3.62
C PHE A 215 -11.79 5.09 3.30
N TYR A 216 -11.15 6.25 3.30
CA TYR A 216 -11.76 7.53 2.91
C TYR A 216 -11.61 7.75 1.39
N ALA A 217 -11.67 9.00 0.95
CA ALA A 217 -11.70 9.39 -0.46
C ALA A 217 -10.49 8.92 -1.28
N TYR A 218 -10.74 8.53 -2.54
CA TYR A 218 -9.76 8.12 -3.56
C TYR A 218 -8.94 6.88 -3.21
N SER A 219 -9.43 6.09 -2.25
CA SER A 219 -8.82 4.83 -1.82
C SER A 219 -9.20 3.68 -2.74
N SER A 220 -8.41 2.61 -2.70
CA SER A 220 -8.57 1.40 -3.50
C SER A 220 -8.10 0.18 -2.72
N LEU A 221 -8.54 -1.02 -3.10
CA LEU A 221 -8.14 -2.24 -2.39
C LEU A 221 -6.63 -2.49 -2.44
N LEU A 222 -6.01 -2.43 -3.63
CA LEU A 222 -4.63 -2.88 -3.85
C LEU A 222 -3.64 -1.72 -4.01
N VAL A 223 -3.84 -0.83 -4.99
CA VAL A 223 -2.95 0.31 -5.27
C VAL A 223 -3.73 1.54 -5.73
N ASN A 224 -3.48 2.72 -5.14
CA ASN A 224 -4.28 3.91 -5.45
C ASN A 224 -3.90 4.63 -6.73
N ASN A 225 -2.65 4.55 -7.15
CA ASN A 225 -2.23 5.15 -8.41
C ASN A 225 -1.13 4.31 -9.05
N VAL A 226 -1.34 3.94 -10.29
CA VAL A 226 -0.41 3.14 -11.10
C VAL A 226 -0.10 3.91 -12.37
N GLU A 227 1.17 4.19 -12.63
CA GLU A 227 1.63 4.84 -13.87
C GLU A 227 1.95 3.82 -14.98
N SER A 228 2.42 4.32 -16.12
CA SER A 228 2.76 3.48 -17.28
C SER A 228 3.84 2.44 -16.97
N ASP A 229 3.81 1.38 -17.78
CA ASP A 229 4.77 0.28 -17.77
C ASP A 229 4.86 -0.47 -16.43
N VAL A 230 3.80 -0.47 -15.63
CA VAL A 230 3.73 -1.22 -14.36
C VAL A 230 3.15 -2.61 -14.58
N GLU A 231 3.68 -3.59 -13.86
CA GLU A 231 3.22 -4.97 -13.89
C GLU A 231 2.98 -5.51 -12.48
N ILE A 232 1.79 -6.05 -12.25
CA ILE A 232 1.37 -6.64 -10.98
C ILE A 232 0.85 -8.06 -11.26
N ARG A 233 1.50 -9.06 -10.67
CA ARG A 233 1.12 -10.46 -10.87
C ARG A 233 0.99 -11.24 -9.57
N ASN A 234 0.16 -12.28 -9.62
CA ASN A 234 0.06 -13.30 -8.57
C ASN A 234 -0.27 -12.68 -7.21
N VAL A 235 -1.43 -12.03 -7.12
CA VAL A 235 -1.89 -11.38 -5.88
C VAL A 235 -3.07 -12.14 -5.31
N SER A 236 -3.03 -12.45 -4.02
CA SER A 236 -4.13 -13.06 -3.28
C SER A 236 -4.53 -12.16 -2.11
N ILE A 237 -5.79 -11.76 -2.05
CA ILE A 237 -6.38 -10.99 -0.95
C ILE A 237 -7.49 -11.81 -0.33
N THR A 238 -7.37 -12.24 0.93
CA THR A 238 -8.38 -13.11 1.57
C THR A 238 -8.76 -12.62 2.95
N ASP A 239 -9.95 -13.01 3.40
CA ASP A 239 -10.43 -12.81 4.77
C ASP A 239 -10.32 -11.36 5.24
N SER A 240 -10.35 -10.42 4.29
CA SER A 240 -10.09 -9.01 4.54
C SER A 240 -11.39 -8.23 4.42
N SER A 241 -11.43 -7.07 5.06
CA SER A 241 -12.60 -6.21 5.01
C SER A 241 -12.23 -4.76 4.77
N ILE A 242 -13.07 -4.06 4.03
CA ILE A 242 -12.99 -2.62 3.85
C ILE A 242 -14.30 -2.00 4.28
N THR A 243 -14.23 -0.95 5.08
CA THR A 243 -15.32 0.00 5.31
C THR A 243 -15.02 1.26 4.52
N TRP A 244 -15.83 1.51 3.50
CA TRP A 244 -15.78 2.74 2.74
C TRP A 244 -16.50 3.83 3.54
N THR A 245 -15.81 4.92 3.86
CA THR A 245 -16.35 6.07 4.62
C THR A 245 -16.58 7.30 3.73
N HIS A 246 -16.29 7.19 2.43
CA HIS A 246 -16.46 8.27 1.46
C HIS A 246 -16.95 7.78 0.09
N TYR A 247 -17.77 8.58 -0.58
CA TYR A 247 -18.39 8.25 -1.87
C TYR A 247 -17.47 8.22 -3.08
N ARG A 248 -16.18 8.54 -2.93
CA ARG A 248 -15.19 8.47 -4.02
C ARG A 248 -14.20 7.39 -3.64
N TYR A 249 -14.32 6.21 -4.22
CA TYR A 249 -13.47 5.06 -3.97
C TYR A 249 -13.32 4.27 -5.28
N PHE A 250 -12.33 3.39 -5.33
CA PHE A 250 -12.11 2.46 -6.42
C PHE A 250 -12.08 1.03 -5.90
N ASN A 251 -12.49 0.07 -6.73
CA ASN A 251 -12.60 -1.31 -6.27
C ASN A 251 -11.23 -1.98 -6.11
N LEU A 252 -10.45 -2.17 -7.19
CA LEU A 252 -9.14 -2.84 -7.12
C LEU A 252 -7.98 -1.86 -7.23
N LEU A 253 -7.99 -1.04 -8.29
CA LEU A 253 -6.97 -0.03 -8.56
C LEU A 253 -7.58 1.36 -8.68
N GLY A 254 -6.92 2.36 -8.09
CA GLY A 254 -7.34 3.74 -8.14
C GLY A 254 -6.62 4.61 -9.19
N ASN A 255 -7.06 5.86 -9.24
CA ASN A 255 -6.28 7.00 -9.76
C ASN A 255 -6.26 8.09 -8.67
N SER A 256 -5.10 8.71 -8.42
CA SER A 256 -5.00 9.78 -7.41
C SER A 256 -5.68 11.06 -7.89
N TYR A 257 -6.16 11.86 -6.92
CA TYR A 257 -6.80 13.15 -7.19
C TYR A 257 -5.91 14.12 -7.99
N ASP A 258 -4.61 14.12 -7.72
CA ASP A 258 -3.67 15.12 -8.24
C ASP A 258 -3.06 14.80 -9.61
N ASP A 259 -3.23 13.59 -10.12
CA ASP A 259 -2.48 13.16 -11.32
C ASP A 259 -3.17 13.45 -12.64
N GLY A 260 -4.42 13.94 -12.61
CA GLY A 260 -5.21 14.12 -13.82
C GLY A 260 -5.29 12.83 -14.66
N ASN A 261 -5.88 12.93 -15.84
CA ASN A 261 -5.87 11.84 -16.82
C ASN A 261 -4.50 11.80 -17.52
N ALA A 262 -3.44 11.42 -16.81
CA ALA A 262 -2.18 11.10 -17.48
C ALA A 262 -2.43 9.87 -18.36
N GLY A 263 -2.17 9.98 -19.67
CA GLY A 263 -2.29 8.87 -20.60
C GLY A 263 -1.36 7.73 -20.19
N ARG A 264 -1.93 6.68 -19.60
CA ARG A 264 -1.18 5.51 -19.14
C ARG A 264 -1.09 4.48 -20.27
N GLU A 265 0.03 3.76 -20.29
CA GLU A 265 0.32 2.72 -21.27
C GLU A 265 0.94 1.50 -20.59
N ASN A 266 0.68 0.30 -21.13
CA ASN A 266 1.32 -0.96 -20.72
C ASN A 266 1.20 -1.32 -19.22
N VAL A 267 0.07 -1.01 -18.58
CA VAL A 267 -0.20 -1.45 -17.21
C VAL A 267 -0.83 -2.84 -17.23
N LEU A 268 -0.11 -3.84 -16.75
CA LEU A 268 -0.55 -5.23 -16.70
C LEU A 268 -0.87 -5.66 -15.27
N ILE A 269 -2.07 -6.20 -15.08
CA ILE A 269 -2.51 -6.85 -13.86
C ILE A 269 -2.93 -8.27 -14.22
N ASP A 270 -2.33 -9.28 -13.61
CA ASP A 270 -2.57 -10.68 -13.97
C ASP A 270 -2.60 -11.60 -12.75
N ASN A 271 -3.45 -12.64 -12.81
CA ASN A 271 -3.57 -13.65 -11.78
C ASN A 271 -3.90 -13.06 -10.39
N ILE A 272 -5.10 -12.48 -10.26
CA ILE A 272 -5.58 -11.84 -9.03
C ILE A 272 -6.70 -12.66 -8.41
N TYR A 273 -6.55 -13.03 -7.15
CA TYR A 273 -7.63 -13.55 -6.32
C TYR A 273 -7.96 -12.56 -5.22
N ALA A 274 -9.23 -12.20 -5.06
CA ALA A 274 -9.68 -11.35 -3.96
C ALA A 274 -10.98 -11.90 -3.37
N ASN A 275 -11.02 -12.12 -2.06
CA ASN A 275 -12.23 -12.42 -1.29
C ASN A 275 -12.32 -11.40 -0.14
N VAL A 276 -13.16 -10.39 -0.32
CA VAL A 276 -13.18 -9.21 0.55
C VAL A 276 -14.60 -8.82 0.93
N LYS A 277 -14.78 -8.50 2.21
CA LYS A 277 -16.03 -7.97 2.73
C LYS A 277 -16.06 -6.44 2.65
N TYR A 278 -17.05 -5.88 1.96
CA TYR A 278 -17.24 -4.44 1.81
C TYR A 278 -18.39 -3.97 2.73
N ASN A 279 -18.06 -3.01 3.58
CA ASN A 279 -19.00 -2.25 4.39
C ASN A 279 -19.02 -0.78 3.93
N TYR A 280 -20.11 -0.08 4.21
CA TYR A 280 -20.29 1.32 3.81
C TYR A 280 -20.86 2.12 4.98
N ASP A 281 -20.17 3.20 5.33
CA ASP A 281 -20.59 4.15 6.39
C ASP A 281 -21.13 5.48 5.79
N TYR A 282 -21.55 5.44 4.53
CA TYR A 282 -22.17 6.56 3.84
C TYR A 282 -23.13 6.03 2.76
N ASN A 283 -23.97 6.91 2.20
CA ASN A 283 -24.91 6.54 1.13
C ASN A 283 -24.18 6.39 -0.22
N PRO A 284 -24.10 5.18 -0.82
CA PRO A 284 -23.31 4.92 -2.03
C PRO A 284 -23.86 5.57 -3.32
N ALA A 285 -24.93 6.35 -3.24
CA ALA A 285 -25.77 6.75 -4.38
C ALA A 285 -25.09 7.52 -5.51
N ASN A 286 -23.87 8.05 -5.36
CA ASN A 286 -23.37 9.07 -6.28
C ASN A 286 -22.03 8.81 -6.98
N ASN A 287 -21.24 7.78 -6.68
CA ASN A 287 -20.04 7.43 -7.45
C ASN A 287 -19.48 6.06 -7.03
N VAL A 288 -19.98 4.97 -7.63
CA VAL A 288 -19.22 3.70 -7.62
C VAL A 288 -18.19 3.80 -8.74
N ARG A 289 -16.90 3.66 -8.44
CA ARG A 289 -15.87 3.66 -9.50
C ARG A 289 -15.46 2.24 -9.87
N LYS A 290 -15.03 2.13 -11.12
CA LYS A 290 -14.67 0.91 -11.85
C LYS A 290 -13.64 0.04 -11.11
N LEU A 291 -13.55 -1.23 -11.52
CA LEU A 291 -12.58 -2.19 -11.00
C LEU A 291 -11.13 -1.70 -11.16
N ILE A 292 -10.82 -1.23 -12.37
CA ILE A 292 -9.58 -0.57 -12.75
C ILE A 292 -9.90 0.81 -13.36
N PRO A 293 -8.95 1.75 -13.43
CA PRO A 293 -9.15 3.02 -14.10
C PRO A 293 -9.68 2.86 -15.53
N SER A 294 -10.47 3.84 -15.97
CA SER A 294 -11.21 3.77 -17.24
C SER A 294 -10.40 4.16 -18.47
N GLU A 295 -9.17 4.57 -18.24
CA GLU A 295 -8.25 5.10 -19.24
C GLU A 295 -7.69 3.96 -20.11
N THR A 296 -7.07 4.32 -21.23
CA THR A 296 -6.32 3.38 -22.06
C THR A 296 -5.09 2.86 -21.31
N GLY A 297 -4.54 1.74 -21.78
CA GLY A 297 -3.26 1.20 -21.28
C GLY A 297 -3.35 0.22 -20.12
N PHE A 298 -4.50 0.08 -19.45
CA PHE A 298 -4.70 -0.94 -18.42
C PHE A 298 -5.19 -2.26 -19.00
N LYS A 299 -4.62 -3.38 -18.54
CA LYS A 299 -5.10 -4.72 -18.83
C LYS A 299 -5.16 -5.53 -17.53
N LEU A 300 -6.35 -6.00 -17.19
CA LEU A 300 -6.59 -6.98 -16.13
C LEU A 300 -6.89 -8.34 -16.75
N SER A 301 -6.13 -9.36 -16.36
CA SER A 301 -6.29 -10.72 -16.86
C SER A 301 -6.32 -11.74 -15.72
N ASN A 302 -7.03 -12.85 -15.92
CA ASN A 302 -7.07 -14.00 -15.02
C ASN A 302 -7.36 -13.59 -13.56
N ALA A 303 -8.53 -13.00 -13.33
CA ALA A 303 -8.89 -12.51 -12.00
C ALA A 303 -10.20 -13.13 -11.50
N LEU A 304 -10.24 -13.49 -10.22
CA LEU A 304 -11.44 -13.90 -9.50
C LEU A 304 -11.61 -13.00 -8.27
N ILE A 305 -12.68 -12.21 -8.26
CA ILE A 305 -12.96 -11.21 -7.22
C ILE A 305 -14.33 -11.52 -6.62
N LEU A 306 -14.33 -11.96 -5.37
CA LEU A 306 -15.51 -12.19 -4.54
C LEU A 306 -15.68 -11.00 -3.59
N ILE A 307 -16.84 -10.34 -3.70
CA ILE A 307 -17.20 -9.19 -2.88
C ILE A 307 -18.45 -9.54 -2.07
N GLU A 308 -18.29 -9.62 -0.76
CA GLU A 308 -19.42 -9.70 0.16
C GLU A 308 -19.81 -8.29 0.62
N GLN A 309 -20.98 -7.79 0.23
CA GLN A 309 -21.39 -6.42 0.55
C GLN A 309 -22.42 -6.38 1.67
N SER A 310 -22.26 -5.40 2.56
CA SER A 310 -23.20 -5.13 3.65
C SER A 310 -24.12 -3.94 3.34
N VAL A 311 -24.51 -3.67 2.08
CA VAL A 311 -25.56 -2.69 1.72
C VAL A 311 -26.61 -3.24 0.75
N SER A 312 -27.80 -2.63 0.77
CA SER A 312 -28.98 -3.00 -0.03
C SER A 312 -29.01 -2.42 -1.44
N LYS A 313 -28.04 -1.55 -1.80
CA LYS A 313 -27.92 -0.98 -3.13
C LYS A 313 -26.77 -1.60 -3.91
N ASP A 314 -27.02 -1.80 -5.19
CA ASP A 314 -26.10 -2.45 -6.11
C ASP A 314 -24.83 -1.64 -6.34
N ILE A 315 -23.67 -2.28 -6.17
CA ILE A 315 -22.39 -1.80 -6.71
C ILE A 315 -22.51 -1.82 -8.24
N ASP A 316 -22.17 -0.69 -8.87
CA ASP A 316 -21.95 -0.63 -10.31
C ASP A 316 -20.69 -1.43 -10.68
N THR A 317 -20.91 -2.65 -11.16
CA THR A 317 -19.88 -3.52 -11.71
C THR A 317 -19.65 -3.26 -13.20
N SER A 318 -20.32 -2.26 -13.81
CA SER A 318 -20.26 -2.03 -15.24
C SER A 318 -18.83 -1.74 -15.70
N ILE A 319 -18.44 -2.43 -16.78
CA ILE A 319 -17.21 -2.16 -17.51
C ILE A 319 -17.34 -0.75 -18.11
N ASN A 320 -16.22 -0.01 -18.22
CA ASN A 320 -16.22 1.14 -19.12
C ASN A 320 -16.53 0.67 -20.56
N PRO A 321 -17.65 1.08 -21.18
CA PRO A 321 -17.94 0.72 -22.56
C PRO A 321 -16.89 1.25 -23.56
N GLU A 322 -16.09 2.24 -23.16
CA GLU A 322 -15.04 2.82 -24.01
C GLU A 322 -13.77 1.96 -24.10
N ASN A 323 -13.62 0.91 -23.29
CA ASN A 323 -12.44 0.05 -23.37
C ASN A 323 -12.73 -1.44 -23.06
N PRO A 324 -13.52 -2.12 -23.92
CA PRO A 324 -13.98 -3.50 -23.69
C PRO A 324 -12.85 -4.54 -23.72
N ASP A 325 -11.65 -4.15 -24.15
CA ASP A 325 -10.51 -5.05 -24.37
C ASP A 325 -9.61 -5.22 -23.14
N ASN A 326 -9.86 -4.43 -22.09
CA ASN A 326 -9.01 -4.36 -20.90
C ASN A 326 -9.21 -5.51 -19.91
N LEU A 327 -10.29 -6.29 -20.04
CA LEU A 327 -10.63 -7.39 -19.12
C LEU A 327 -10.59 -8.73 -19.87
N VAL A 328 -9.79 -9.68 -19.40
CA VAL A 328 -9.67 -11.02 -20.00
C VAL A 328 -9.72 -12.09 -18.93
N ASN A 329 -10.71 -12.98 -18.95
CA ASN A 329 -10.92 -14.02 -17.92
C ASN A 329 -11.03 -13.41 -16.51
N VAL A 330 -11.90 -12.40 -16.37
CA VAL A 330 -12.19 -11.74 -15.10
C VAL A 330 -13.58 -12.17 -14.63
N PHE A 331 -13.66 -12.68 -13.41
CA PHE A 331 -14.88 -13.16 -12.77
C PHE A 331 -15.11 -12.34 -11.51
N ILE A 332 -16.30 -11.77 -11.39
CA ILE A 332 -16.71 -11.05 -10.19
C ILE A 332 -17.96 -11.73 -9.64
N ILE A 333 -17.89 -12.18 -8.39
CA ILE A 333 -19.04 -12.72 -7.67
C ILE A 333 -19.37 -11.73 -6.55
N ARG A 334 -20.58 -11.20 -6.59
CA ARG A 334 -21.06 -10.24 -5.59
C ARG A 334 -22.16 -10.88 -4.77
N LYS A 335 -22.03 -10.86 -3.44
CA LYS A 335 -23.06 -11.33 -2.52
C LYS A 335 -23.67 -10.16 -1.77
N ASN A 336 -24.95 -9.89 -2.01
CA ASN A 336 -25.65 -8.76 -1.38
C ASN A 336 -26.02 -9.01 0.10
N GLN A 337 -26.57 -8.01 0.79
CA GLN A 337 -27.01 -8.15 2.19
C GLN A 337 -28.02 -9.29 2.44
N GLU A 338 -28.83 -9.61 1.44
CA GLU A 338 -29.84 -10.67 1.51
C GLU A 338 -29.23 -12.07 1.26
N GLY A 339 -27.94 -12.12 0.91
CA GLY A 339 -27.21 -13.34 0.58
C GLY A 339 -27.39 -13.78 -0.87
N ASN A 340 -28.04 -12.97 -1.72
CA ASN A 340 -28.19 -13.27 -3.14
C ASN A 340 -26.86 -13.04 -3.86
N GLU A 341 -26.48 -14.01 -4.69
CA GLU A 341 -25.26 -13.96 -5.49
C GLU A 341 -25.58 -13.42 -6.90
N GLU A 342 -24.76 -12.46 -7.33
CA GLU A 342 -24.73 -11.92 -8.67
C GLU A 342 -23.37 -12.20 -9.28
N GLU A 343 -23.38 -12.89 -10.42
CA GLU A 343 -22.16 -13.26 -11.14
C GLU A 343 -21.98 -12.37 -12.36
N PHE A 344 -20.78 -11.80 -12.49
CA PHE A 344 -20.36 -11.03 -13.66
C PHE A 344 -19.14 -11.71 -14.26
N GLU A 345 -19.29 -12.19 -15.49
CA GLU A 345 -18.21 -12.85 -16.22
C GLU A 345 -17.74 -11.97 -17.39
N TYR A 346 -16.46 -11.64 -17.38
CA TYR A 346 -15.80 -10.86 -18.41
C TYR A 346 -14.78 -11.73 -19.13
N LYS A 347 -15.27 -12.46 -20.13
CA LYS A 347 -14.45 -13.20 -21.10
C LYS A 347 -14.23 -12.32 -22.32
N LYS A 348 -12.97 -11.99 -22.64
CA LYS A 348 -12.65 -11.68 -24.04
C LYS A 348 -12.33 -13.00 -24.73
N ALA A 349 -13.19 -13.41 -25.66
CA ALA A 349 -12.89 -14.50 -26.57
C ALA A 349 -11.59 -14.16 -27.30
N CYS A 350 -10.54 -14.97 -27.11
CA CYS A 350 -9.50 -15.06 -28.11
C CYS A 350 -10.20 -15.33 -29.44
N ALA A 351 -9.98 -14.45 -30.43
CA ALA A 351 -10.41 -14.71 -31.79
C ALA A 351 -9.76 -16.01 -32.27
N SER A 352 -10.50 -17.13 -32.24
CA SER A 352 -10.64 -18.06 -33.36
C SER A 352 -11.58 -19.24 -33.01
N ASN A 353 -12.72 -19.20 -33.67
CA ASN A 353 -13.46 -20.32 -34.28
C ASN A 353 -14.14 -21.39 -33.41
N ASN A 354 -15.47 -21.36 -33.56
CA ASN A 354 -16.41 -22.48 -33.58
C ASN A 354 -16.66 -23.23 -32.27
N ILE A 355 -17.70 -22.79 -31.55
CA ILE A 355 -18.55 -23.71 -30.80
C ILE A 355 -19.81 -23.90 -31.64
N ARG A 356 -19.92 -25.07 -32.29
CA ARG A 356 -21.20 -25.59 -32.78
C ARG A 356 -21.95 -26.13 -31.56
N ILE A 357 -23.18 -25.61 -31.43
CA ILE A 357 -24.34 -25.97 -30.62
C ILE A 357 -24.21 -27.28 -29.83
#